data_AF-A0A955HQY3-F1
#
_entry.id   AF-A0A955HQY3-F1
#
_cell.length_a   1.000
_cell.length_b   1.000
_cell.length_c   1.000
_cell.angle_alpha   90.00
_cell.angle_beta   90.00
_cell.angle_gamma   90.00
#
_symmetry.space_group_name_H-M   'P 1'
#
loop_
_entity.id
_entity.type
_entity.pdbx_description
1 polymer ?
#
loop_
_entity_poly.entity_id
_entity_poly.type
_entity_poly.pdbx_seq_one_letter_code
_entity_poly.pdbx_strand_id
1 'polypeptide(L)'
;MSYSNLEPLSKQLTIVIGLTVVGFMAFGLALSFYRNLLFEKTLEDMRIQNNQLRDQIDQGYLDLEYYKSSQYKDKYAKENLGLVRPGEQTLIIAKEPEDDLLLTLSNTEPSDQQEAAYFELLRQMPVLQHWQIYLFHREKIDELKMGL
;
A
#
# COMPACT_ATOMS: atom_id res chain seq x y z
N MET A 1 15.92 -71.29 -1.74
CA MET A 1 14.82 -70.98 -0.80
C MET A 1 14.97 -69.52 -0.40
N SER A 2 14.15 -68.64 -0.95
CA SER A 2 14.23 -67.20 -0.71
C SER A 2 13.12 -66.81 0.27
N TYR A 3 13.50 -66.55 1.52
CA TYR A 3 12.63 -65.90 2.50
C TYR A 3 12.75 -64.39 2.31
N SER A 4 11.99 -63.84 1.37
CA SER A 4 11.79 -62.41 1.30
C SER A 4 10.84 -61.99 2.42
N ASN A 5 11.42 -61.36 3.44
CA ASN A 5 10.78 -60.63 4.50
C ASN A 5 9.65 -59.74 3.96
N LEU A 6 8.41 -60.21 4.11
CA LEU A 6 7.23 -59.36 4.09
C LEU A 6 7.25 -58.62 5.42
N GLU A 7 7.76 -57.38 5.44
CA GLU A 7 7.39 -56.47 6.52
C GLU A 7 5.87 -56.54 6.70
N PRO A 8 5.37 -56.67 7.94
CA PRO A 8 3.95 -56.91 8.14
C PRO A 8 3.22 -55.67 7.62
N LEU A 9 2.39 -55.84 6.58
CA LEU A 9 1.57 -54.80 5.95
C LEU A 9 0.81 -53.94 6.99
N SER A 10 0.53 -54.51 8.17
CA SER A 10 -0.05 -53.81 9.32
C SER A 10 0.81 -52.63 9.83
N LYS A 11 2.13 -52.74 9.88
CA LYS A 11 3.03 -51.65 10.33
C LYS A 11 3.01 -50.48 9.34
N GLN A 12 3.09 -50.76 8.05
CA GLN A 12 3.03 -49.72 7.01
C GLN A 12 1.68 -49.02 7.03
N LEU A 13 0.58 -49.76 7.21
CA LEU A 13 -0.77 -49.19 7.33
C LEU A 13 -0.89 -48.25 8.54
N THR A 14 -0.39 -48.64 9.71
CA THR A 14 -0.42 -47.78 10.91
C THR A 14 0.39 -46.50 10.72
N ILE A 15 1.54 -46.55 10.05
CA ILE A 15 2.37 -45.37 9.77
C ILE A 15 1.63 -44.42 8.82
N VAL A 16 1.02 -44.94 7.75
CA VAL A 16 0.27 -44.11 6.79
C VAL A 16 -0.94 -43.45 7.45
N ILE A 17 -1.69 -44.18 8.27
CA ILE A 17 -2.83 -43.64 9.02
C ILE A 17 -2.36 -42.56 10.01
N GLY A 18 -1.29 -42.83 10.77
CA GLY A 18 -0.72 -41.86 11.70
C GLY A 18 -0.26 -40.57 11.01
N LEU A 19 0.46 -40.70 9.89
CA LEU A 19 0.90 -39.56 9.08
C LEU A 19 -0.30 -38.74 8.55
N THR A 20 -1.36 -39.42 8.13
CA THR A 20 -2.57 -38.76 7.61
C THR A 20 -3.27 -37.95 8.68
N VAL A 21 -3.41 -38.50 9.89
CA VAL A 21 -4.03 -37.80 11.03
C VAL A 21 -3.21 -36.57 11.42
N VAL A 22 -1.89 -36.72 11.52
CA VAL A 22 -0.99 -35.58 11.84
C VAL A 22 -1.06 -34.51 10.74
N GLY A 23 -1.08 -34.92 9.47
CA GLY A 23 -1.25 -34.01 8.33
C GLY A 23 -2.57 -33.24 8.40
N PHE A 24 -3.68 -33.92 8.70
CA PHE A 24 -4.99 -33.29 8.88
C PHE A 24 -5.02 -32.30 10.04
N MET A 25 -4.38 -32.63 11.17
CA MET A 25 -4.27 -31.71 12.30
C MET A 25 -3.45 -30.46 11.94
N ALA A 26 -2.30 -30.64 11.30
CA ALA A 26 -1.47 -29.52 10.85
C ALA A 26 -2.21 -28.63 9.84
N PHE A 27 -2.92 -29.23 8.89
CA PHE A 27 -3.75 -28.51 7.92
C PHE A 27 -4.89 -27.75 8.58
N GLY A 28 -5.57 -28.35 9.56
CA GLY A 28 -6.63 -27.69 10.33
C GLY A 28 -6.10 -26.48 11.11
N LEU A 29 -4.92 -26.59 11.73
CA LEU A 29 -4.27 -25.48 12.41
C LEU A 29 -3.88 -24.37 11.43
N ALA A 30 -3.30 -24.70 10.28
CA ALA A 30 -2.95 -23.72 9.26
C ALA A 30 -4.19 -22.96 8.75
N LEU A 31 -5.29 -23.66 8.48
CA LEU A 31 -6.55 -23.04 8.05
C LEU A 31 -7.15 -22.14 9.15
N SER A 32 -7.09 -22.58 10.41
CA SER A 32 -7.54 -21.79 11.56
C SER A 32 -6.74 -20.48 11.69
N PHE A 33 -5.41 -20.58 11.59
CA PHE A 33 -4.52 -19.43 11.67
C PHE A 33 -4.74 -18.45 10.51
N TYR A 34 -4.90 -18.96 9.29
CA TYR A 34 -5.22 -18.14 8.11
C TYR A 34 -6.52 -17.35 8.32
N ARG A 35 -7.56 -18.02 8.82
CA ARG A 35 -8.84 -17.37 9.10
C ARG A 35 -8.70 -16.30 10.17
N ASN A 36 -7.90 -16.56 11.21
CA ASN A 36 -7.64 -15.59 12.27
C ASN A 36 -6.94 -14.33 11.76
N LEU A 37 -5.92 -14.48 10.90
CA LEU A 37 -5.23 -13.34 10.29
C LEU A 37 -6.17 -12.52 9.40
N LEU A 38 -7.02 -13.17 8.62
CA LEU A 38 -8.00 -12.48 7.78
C LEU A 38 -9.00 -11.70 8.64
N PHE A 39 -9.45 -12.27 9.76
CA PHE A 39 -10.34 -11.57 10.68
C PHE A 39 -9.68 -10.35 11.32
N GLU A 40 -8.43 -10.47 11.77
CA GLU A 40 -7.68 -9.35 12.34
C GLU A 40 -7.54 -8.21 11.33
N LYS A 41 -7.22 -8.54 10.08
CA LYS A 41 -7.13 -7.56 8.98
C LYS A 41 -8.46 -6.85 8.74
N THR A 42 -9.56 -7.59 8.67
CA THR A 42 -10.88 -6.99 8.47
C THR A 42 -11.28 -6.08 9.64
N LEU A 43 -10.99 -6.47 10.88
CA LEU A 43 -11.25 -5.65 12.06
C LEU A 43 -10.43 -4.35 12.04
N GLU A 44 -9.17 -4.45 11.68
CA GLU A 44 -8.27 -3.30 11.57
C GLU A 44 -8.73 -2.34 10.46
N ASP A 45 -9.12 -2.85 9.29
CA ASP A 45 -9.65 -2.02 8.21
C ASP A 45 -10.96 -1.32 8.62
N MET A 46 -11.86 -2.01 9.32
CA MET A 46 -13.08 -1.41 9.87
C MET A 46 -12.77 -0.31 10.90
N ARG A 47 -11.76 -0.53 11.75
CA ARG A 47 -11.31 0.46 12.73
C ARG A 47 -10.76 1.71 12.05
N ILE A 48 -9.92 1.54 11.04
CA ILE A 48 -9.36 2.66 10.25
C ILE A 48 -10.49 3.45 9.59
N GLN A 49 -11.42 2.78 8.92
CA GLN A 49 -12.56 3.44 8.28
C GLN A 49 -13.42 4.21 9.28
N ASN A 50 -13.66 3.66 10.48
CA ASN A 50 -14.45 4.34 11.50
C ASN A 50 -13.75 5.61 12.02
N ASN A 51 -12.44 5.54 12.24
CA ASN A 51 -11.65 6.70 12.66
C ASN A 51 -11.64 7.78 11.57
N GLN A 52 -11.42 7.41 10.32
CA GLN A 52 -11.49 8.35 9.19
C GLN A 52 -12.86 9.03 9.10
N LEU A 53 -13.94 8.27 9.29
CA LEU A 53 -15.29 8.82 9.26
C LEU A 53 -15.52 9.80 10.42
N ARG A 54 -15.00 9.51 11.61
CA ARG A 54 -15.06 10.44 12.76
C ARG A 54 -14.29 11.72 12.49
N ASP A 55 -13.07 11.60 11.97
CA ASP A 55 -12.24 12.76 11.62
C ASP A 55 -12.92 13.64 10.56
N GLN A 56 -13.56 13.03 9.56
CA GLN A 56 -14.34 13.75 8.54
C GLN A 56 -15.55 14.48 9.13
N ILE A 57 -16.25 13.84 10.09
CA ILE A 57 -17.38 14.45 10.77
C ILE A 57 -16.91 15.66 11.59
N ASP A 58 -15.84 15.49 12.37
CA ASP A 58 -15.28 16.55 13.21
C ASP A 58 -14.77 17.74 12.36
N GLN A 59 -14.06 17.45 11.27
CA GLN A 59 -13.65 18.48 10.30
C GLN A 59 -14.86 19.17 9.66
N GLY A 60 -15.88 18.41 9.26
CA GLY A 60 -17.10 18.97 8.68
C GLY A 60 -17.84 19.91 9.64
N TYR A 61 -17.86 19.60 10.95
CA TYR A 61 -18.41 20.50 11.96
C TYR A 61 -17.60 21.78 12.11
N LEU A 62 -16.27 21.69 12.15
CA LEU A 62 -15.37 22.84 12.22
C LEU A 62 -15.51 23.75 11.00
N ASP A 63 -15.56 23.17 9.81
CA ASP A 63 -15.75 23.91 8.56
C ASP A 63 -17.09 24.64 8.55
N LEU A 64 -18.16 23.95 8.96
CA LEU A 64 -19.49 24.54 9.03
C LEU A 64 -19.56 25.69 10.05
N GLU A 65 -18.89 25.56 11.19
CA GLU A 65 -18.74 26.63 12.17
C GLU A 65 -17.96 27.82 11.58
N TYR A 66 -16.85 27.55 10.89
CA TYR A 66 -16.05 28.56 10.21
C TYR A 66 -16.85 29.32 9.15
N TYR A 67 -17.60 28.64 8.28
CA TYR A 67 -18.44 29.27 7.26
C TYR A 67 -19.60 30.07 7.83
N LYS A 68 -20.12 29.68 9.01
CA LYS A 68 -21.15 30.45 9.72
C LYS A 68 -20.58 31.66 10.46
N SER A 69 -19.28 31.65 10.77
CA SER A 69 -18.63 32.71 11.53
C SER A 69 -18.77 34.09 10.86
N SER A 70 -18.80 35.13 11.68
CA SER A 70 -18.78 36.53 11.19
C SER A 70 -17.48 36.84 10.47
N GLN A 71 -16.37 36.21 10.86
CA GLN A 71 -15.05 36.38 10.26
C GLN A 71 -15.02 35.88 8.81
N TYR A 72 -15.61 34.71 8.53
CA TYR A 72 -15.70 34.22 7.14
C TYR A 72 -16.58 35.13 6.29
N LYS A 73 -17.72 35.60 6.81
CA LYS A 73 -18.61 36.52 6.09
C LYS A 73 -17.92 37.84 5.76
N ASP A 74 -17.14 38.38 6.69
CA ASP A 74 -16.36 39.60 6.50
C ASP A 74 -15.22 39.41 5.49
N LYS A 75 -14.48 38.31 5.59
CA LYS A 75 -13.46 37.92 4.59
C LYS A 75 -14.08 37.79 3.19
N TYR A 76 -15.16 37.04 3.07
CA TYR A 76 -15.86 36.82 1.80
C TYR A 76 -16.38 38.13 1.20
N ALA A 77 -16.95 39.03 2.01
CA ALA A 77 -17.42 40.33 1.54
C ALA A 77 -16.28 41.23 1.04
N LYS A 78 -15.12 41.19 1.72
CA LYS A 78 -13.93 41.96 1.32
C LYS A 78 -13.30 41.42 0.04
N GLU A 79 -13.20 40.09 -0.10
CA GLU A 79 -12.58 39.44 -1.26
C GLU A 79 -13.49 39.43 -2.50
N ASN A 80 -14.76 39.05 -2.36
CA ASN A 80 -15.64 38.82 -3.52
C ASN A 80 -16.55 40.00 -3.86
N LEU A 81 -16.93 40.83 -2.87
CA LEU A 81 -17.85 41.95 -3.08
C LEU A 81 -17.14 43.31 -3.11
N GLY A 82 -15.82 43.35 -2.87
CA GLY A 82 -15.03 44.58 -2.86
C GLY A 82 -15.48 45.58 -1.78
N LEU A 83 -16.22 45.14 -0.76
CA LEU A 83 -16.77 45.96 0.32
C LEU A 83 -15.70 46.26 1.38
N VAL A 84 -14.54 46.74 0.93
CA VAL A 84 -13.42 47.12 1.78
C VAL A 84 -13.69 48.50 2.37
N ARG A 85 -13.57 48.65 3.68
CA ARG A 85 -13.78 49.94 4.35
C ARG A 85 -12.64 50.92 3.99
N PRO A 86 -12.90 52.24 3.91
CA PRO A 86 -11.86 53.21 3.62
C PRO A 86 -10.76 53.15 4.70
N GLY A 87 -9.54 52.77 4.30
CA GLY A 87 -8.38 52.57 5.18
C GLY A 87 -7.92 51.12 5.38
N GLU A 88 -8.64 50.13 4.83
CA GLU A 88 -8.29 48.71 4.90
C GLU A 88 -7.72 48.21 3.54
N GLN A 89 -6.71 47.34 3.56
CA GLN A 89 -6.09 46.75 2.36
C GLN A 89 -6.19 45.22 2.42
N THR A 90 -6.70 44.58 1.36
CA THR A 90 -6.81 43.12 1.23
C THR A 90 -5.59 42.58 0.48
N LEU A 91 -4.87 41.62 1.07
CA LEU A 91 -3.75 40.92 0.44
C LEU A 91 -4.24 39.57 -0.10
N ILE A 92 -4.35 39.43 -1.42
CA ILE A 92 -4.70 38.16 -2.07
C ILE A 92 -3.40 37.44 -2.41
N ILE A 93 -3.13 36.31 -1.76
CA ILE A 93 -1.98 35.46 -2.05
C ILE A 93 -2.38 34.50 -3.18
N ALA A 94 -2.05 34.85 -4.41
CA ALA A 94 -2.16 33.92 -5.53
C ALA A 94 -1.07 32.86 -5.39
N LYS A 95 -1.48 31.60 -5.20
CA LYS A 95 -0.56 30.47 -5.23
C LYS A 95 -0.18 30.24 -6.69
N GLU A 96 1.06 30.58 -7.04
CA GLU A 96 1.62 30.37 -8.36
C GLU A 96 1.54 28.87 -8.70
N PRO A 97 0.99 28.46 -9.86
CA PRO A 97 1.04 27.07 -10.27
C PRO A 97 2.50 26.69 -10.46
N GLU A 98 2.96 25.66 -9.75
CA GLU A 98 4.29 25.10 -9.93
C GLU A 98 4.44 24.70 -11.40
N ASP A 99 5.34 25.39 -12.10
CA ASP A 99 5.66 25.20 -13.50
C ASP A 99 6.31 23.80 -13.68
N ASP A 100 5.56 22.88 -14.25
CA ASP A 100 5.95 21.51 -14.61
C ASP A 100 6.87 21.47 -15.87
N LEU A 101 7.78 22.46 -15.99
CA LEU A 101 8.60 22.71 -17.19
C LEU A 101 9.98 22.04 -17.16
N LEU A 102 10.09 20.81 -16.65
CA LEU A 102 11.35 20.04 -16.66
C LEU A 102 11.24 18.63 -17.28
N LEU A 103 10.30 18.39 -18.21
CA LEU A 103 10.13 17.08 -18.86
C LEU A 103 10.44 17.05 -20.36
N THR A 104 11.22 18.01 -20.86
CA THR A 104 11.66 17.98 -22.26
C THR A 104 13.17 18.20 -22.30
N LEU A 105 13.95 17.11 -22.27
CA LEU A 105 15.28 16.94 -22.88
C LEU A 105 16.04 15.77 -22.22
N SER A 106 15.77 14.53 -22.64
CA SER A 106 16.80 13.46 -22.72
C SER A 106 16.16 12.16 -23.20
N ASN A 107 15.96 12.07 -24.52
CA ASN A 107 15.92 10.78 -25.18
C ASN A 107 17.39 10.40 -25.47
N THR A 108 17.70 9.10 -25.35
CA THR A 108 18.93 8.38 -25.75
C THR A 108 19.98 8.13 -24.65
N GLU A 109 20.17 6.83 -24.38
CA GLU A 109 21.09 6.14 -23.48
C GLU A 109 20.67 6.02 -21.99
N PRO A 110 20.56 4.79 -21.44
CA PRO A 110 20.37 4.61 -19.99
C PRO A 110 21.61 5.16 -19.29
N SER A 111 21.40 6.19 -18.46
CA SER A 111 22.48 6.78 -17.67
C SER A 111 23.01 5.73 -16.70
N ASP A 112 24.33 5.63 -16.53
CA ASP A 112 24.99 4.77 -15.53
C ASP A 112 24.38 4.93 -14.11
N GLN A 113 23.77 6.08 -13.85
CA GLN A 113 23.05 6.40 -12.61
C GLN A 113 21.75 5.58 -12.44
N GLN A 114 21.04 5.28 -13.54
CA GLN A 114 19.82 4.47 -13.53
C GLN A 114 20.14 3.00 -13.26
N GLU A 115 21.24 2.49 -13.82
CA GLU A 115 21.71 1.14 -13.53
C GLU A 115 22.18 1.02 -12.06
N ALA A 116 22.88 2.03 -11.54
CA ALA A 116 23.29 2.05 -10.12
C ALA A 116 22.09 2.07 -9.16
N ALA A 117 21.07 2.89 -9.45
CA ALA A 117 19.83 2.94 -8.66
C ALA A 117 19.07 1.60 -8.70
N TYR A 118 19.04 0.94 -9.86
CA TYR A 118 18.47 -0.39 -10.01
C TYR A 118 19.18 -1.43 -9.14
N PHE A 119 20.52 -1.46 -9.16
CA PHE A 119 21.29 -2.40 -8.34
C PHE A 119 21.16 -2.12 -6.84
N GLU A 120 21.02 -0.86 -6.44
CA GLU A 120 20.78 -0.50 -5.04
C GLU A 120 19.40 -0.96 -4.57
N LEU A 121 18.37 -0.80 -5.40
CA LEU A 121 17.01 -1.27 -5.13
C LEU A 121 16.93 -2.80 -5.06
N LEU A 122 17.64 -3.51 -5.96
CA LEU A 122 17.77 -4.97 -5.87
C LEU A 122 18.43 -5.40 -4.56
N ARG A 123 19.48 -4.72 -4.11
CA ARG A 123 20.18 -5.10 -2.86
C ARG A 123 19.30 -5.00 -1.62
N GLN A 124 18.28 -4.13 -1.65
CA GLN A 124 17.34 -3.93 -0.54
C GLN A 124 16.18 -4.94 -0.53
N MET A 125 15.92 -5.63 -1.64
CA MET A 125 14.81 -6.59 -1.74
C MET A 125 15.21 -8.02 -1.29
N PRO A 126 14.27 -8.78 -0.70
CA PRO A 126 14.50 -10.19 -0.40
C PRO A 126 14.64 -11.04 -1.67
N VAL A 127 15.48 -12.07 -1.60
CA VAL A 127 15.86 -12.94 -2.75
C VAL A 127 14.65 -13.58 -3.45
N LEU A 128 13.60 -13.93 -2.70
CA LEU A 128 12.37 -14.51 -3.28
C LEU A 128 11.67 -13.56 -4.26
N GLN A 129 11.67 -12.26 -3.97
CA GLN A 129 11.04 -11.25 -4.83
C GLN A 129 11.82 -11.07 -6.13
N HIS A 130 13.16 -11.27 -6.12
CA HIS A 130 13.99 -11.24 -7.32
C HIS A 130 13.53 -12.29 -8.33
N TRP A 131 13.38 -13.54 -7.87
CA TRP A 131 12.95 -14.64 -8.71
C TRP A 131 11.52 -14.45 -9.22
N GLN A 132 10.64 -13.88 -8.41
CA GLN A 132 9.27 -13.58 -8.82
C GLN A 132 9.21 -12.53 -9.93
N ILE A 133 10.02 -11.47 -9.84
CA ILE A 133 10.09 -10.43 -10.88
C ILE A 133 10.74 -11.00 -12.15
N TYR A 134 11.86 -11.73 -12.00
CA TYR A 134 12.58 -12.35 -13.11
C TYR A 134 11.73 -13.32 -13.92
N LEU A 135 10.92 -14.16 -13.26
CA LEU A 135 10.14 -15.21 -13.93
C LEU A 135 8.79 -14.74 -14.45
N PHE A 136 8.14 -13.78 -13.78
CA PHE A 136 6.74 -13.43 -14.08
C PHE A 136 6.53 -12.01 -14.60
N HIS A 137 7.50 -11.11 -14.44
CA HIS A 137 7.33 -9.68 -14.73
C HIS A 137 8.51 -9.12 -15.52
N ARG A 138 8.82 -9.75 -16.67
CA ARG A 138 9.90 -9.32 -17.56
C ARG A 138 9.72 -7.88 -18.05
N GLU A 139 8.47 -7.48 -18.31
CA GLU A 139 8.13 -6.10 -18.70
C GLU A 139 8.46 -5.07 -17.61
N LYS A 140 8.29 -5.43 -16.32
CA LYS A 140 8.66 -4.54 -15.21
C LYS A 140 10.17 -4.36 -15.06
N ILE A 141 10.97 -5.31 -15.55
CA ILE A 141 12.44 -5.18 -15.54
C ILE A 141 12.86 -4.13 -16.56
N ASP A 142 12.23 -4.12 -17.74
CA ASP A 142 12.50 -3.13 -18.77
C ASP A 142 11.96 -1.76 -18.33
N GLU A 143 10.80 -1.69 -17.67
CA GLU A 143 10.29 -0.44 -17.07
C GLU A 143 11.16 0.07 -15.92
N LEU A 144 11.67 -0.79 -15.04
CA LEU A 144 12.61 -0.37 -13.98
C LEU A 144 13.97 0.06 -14.55
N LYS A 145 14.35 -0.47 -15.70
CA LYS A 145 15.56 -0.08 -16.43
C LYS A 145 15.37 1.23 -17.22
N MET A 146 14.16 1.51 -17.69
CA MET A 146 13.82 2.71 -18.49
C MET A 146 13.17 3.83 -17.65
N GLY A 147 12.78 3.55 -16.41
CA GLY A 147 11.89 4.39 -15.60
C GLY A 147 12.36 4.52 -14.16
N LEU A 148 13.48 5.23 -14.00
CA LEU A 148 13.65 6.23 -12.95
C LEU A 148 14.54 7.38 -13.46
#